data_AF-A0A8T4KAP8-F1
#
_entry.id   AF-A0A8T4KAP8-F1
#
_cell.length_a   1.000
_cell.length_b   1.000
_cell.length_c   1.000
_cell.angle_alpha   90.00
_cell.angle_beta   90.00
_cell.angle_gamma   90.00
#
_symmetry.space_group_name_H-M   'P 1'
#
loop_
_entity.id
_entity.type
_entity.pdbx_description
1 polymer ?
#
loop_
_entity_poly.entity_id
_entity_poly.type
_entity_poly.pdbx_seq_one_letter_code
_entity_poly.pdbx_strand_id
1 'polypeptide(L)'
;MALDFYRHLGIGVSVITFGVALSIFIYAVASKTVTGFHAWLLFATSFLLMLRFWWRYNELFVQNSPSRSFWHFMFDFLTAFFGILAVLLVNDIQAWALSGIAAMLSSLVRCGMSWKEAKIRKQLRATAIGAVVMAIVLGIVYAFSASYSATNLATGTLILVVIFVVYSSRK
;
A
#
# COMPACT_ATOMS: atom_id res chain seq x y z
N MET A 1 24.38 -0.10 -17.68
CA MET A 1 24.15 -1.55 -17.58
C MET A 1 23.41 -1.97 -16.30
N ALA A 2 24.01 -1.96 -15.10
CA ALA A 2 23.26 -2.30 -13.86
C ALA A 2 22.13 -1.29 -13.54
N LEU A 3 22.38 0.00 -13.78
CA LEU A 3 21.39 1.07 -13.57
C LEU A 3 20.16 0.93 -14.48
N ASP A 4 20.36 0.50 -15.73
CA ASP A 4 19.29 0.30 -16.72
C ASP A 4 18.47 -0.95 -16.39
N PHE A 5 19.12 -2.00 -15.88
CA PHE A 5 18.49 -3.24 -15.46
C PHE A 5 17.49 -3.02 -14.30
N TYR A 6 17.92 -2.38 -13.21
CA TYR A 6 17.02 -2.10 -12.07
C TYR A 6 15.89 -1.14 -12.43
N ARG A 7 16.12 -0.21 -13.38
CA ARG A 7 15.08 0.67 -13.89
C ARG A 7 14.02 -0.09 -14.69
N HIS A 8 14.43 -0.99 -15.59
CA HIS A 8 13.50 -1.83 -16.34
C HIS A 8 12.74 -2.78 -15.42
N LEU A 9 13.42 -3.38 -14.42
CA LEU A 9 12.80 -4.18 -13.39
C LEU A 9 11.79 -3.38 -12.55
N GLY A 10 12.11 -2.15 -12.14
CA GLY A 10 11.20 -1.31 -11.37
C GLY A 10 9.95 -0.89 -12.14
N ILE A 11 10.09 -0.59 -13.44
CA ILE A 11 8.95 -0.34 -14.35
C ILE A 11 8.12 -1.61 -14.51
N GLY A 12 8.79 -2.76 -14.73
CA GLY A 12 8.14 -4.07 -14.84
C GLY A 12 7.36 -4.43 -13.57
N VAL A 13 7.95 -4.24 -12.39
CA VAL A 13 7.27 -4.42 -11.11
C VAL A 13 6.07 -3.52 -11.01
N SER A 14 6.13 -2.23 -11.36
CA SER A 14 4.94 -1.36 -11.26
C SER A 14 3.75 -1.84 -12.10
N VAL A 15 4.02 -2.28 -13.34
CA VAL A 15 2.99 -2.77 -14.26
C VAL A 15 2.47 -4.15 -13.81
N ILE A 16 3.37 -5.07 -13.47
CA ILE A 16 3.03 -6.43 -13.02
C ILE A 16 2.31 -6.37 -11.68
N THR A 17 2.76 -5.55 -10.74
CA THR A 17 2.16 -5.45 -9.40
C THR A 17 0.71 -5.00 -9.50
N PHE A 18 0.38 -4.03 -10.34
CA PHE A 18 -1.01 -3.62 -10.51
C PHE A 18 -1.85 -4.68 -11.20
N GLY A 19 -1.35 -5.28 -12.27
CA GLY A 19 -2.04 -6.37 -12.96
C GLY A 19 -2.29 -7.58 -12.06
N VAL A 20 -1.27 -8.02 -11.33
CA VAL A 20 -1.34 -9.12 -10.35
C VAL A 20 -2.26 -8.77 -9.20
N ALA A 21 -2.10 -7.59 -8.59
CA ALA A 21 -2.94 -7.19 -7.48
C ALA A 21 -4.41 -7.06 -7.91
N LEU A 22 -4.71 -6.43 -9.06
CA LEU A 22 -6.06 -6.38 -9.63
C LEU A 22 -6.61 -7.78 -9.90
N SER A 23 -5.79 -8.69 -10.44
CA SER A 23 -6.18 -10.09 -10.64
C SER A 23 -6.49 -10.79 -9.32
N ILE A 24 -5.77 -10.47 -8.25
CA ILE A 24 -6.02 -10.99 -6.89
C ILE A 24 -7.30 -10.40 -6.30
N PHE A 25 -7.59 -9.11 -6.53
CA PHE A 25 -8.88 -8.52 -6.14
C PHE A 25 -10.04 -9.21 -6.85
N ILE A 26 -9.94 -9.42 -8.17
CA ILE A 26 -10.95 -10.14 -8.96
C ILE A 26 -11.08 -11.59 -8.48
N TYR A 27 -9.96 -12.28 -8.30
CA TYR A 27 -9.92 -13.66 -7.81
C TYR A 27 -10.58 -13.77 -6.44
N ALA A 28 -10.19 -12.95 -5.46
CA ALA A 28 -10.72 -12.99 -4.09
C ALA A 28 -12.24 -12.79 -4.02
N VAL A 29 -12.80 -11.99 -4.93
CA VAL A 29 -14.25 -11.83 -5.09
C VAL A 29 -14.86 -13.09 -5.73
N ALA A 30 -14.28 -13.59 -6.82
CA ALA A 30 -14.78 -14.74 -7.56
C ALA A 30 -14.71 -16.05 -6.75
N SER A 31 -13.67 -16.23 -5.94
CA SER A 31 -13.43 -17.41 -5.12
C SER A 31 -14.20 -17.41 -3.80
N LYS A 32 -15.02 -16.39 -3.55
CA LYS A 32 -15.70 -16.16 -2.25
C LYS A 32 -14.73 -16.15 -1.07
N THR A 33 -13.47 -15.75 -1.30
CA THR A 33 -12.48 -15.64 -0.22
C THR A 33 -12.85 -14.51 0.73
N VAL A 34 -13.50 -13.45 0.25
CA VAL A 34 -14.04 -12.38 1.11
C VAL A 34 -15.36 -12.82 1.72
N THR A 35 -15.34 -13.17 3.01
CA THR A 35 -16.52 -13.70 3.72
C THR A 35 -16.94 -12.78 4.87
N GLY A 36 -18.23 -12.42 4.89
CA GLY A 36 -18.78 -11.52 5.91
C GLY A 36 -18.57 -10.04 5.61
N PHE A 37 -19.37 -9.20 6.27
CA PHE A 37 -19.44 -7.77 5.97
C PHE A 37 -18.13 -7.02 6.29
N HIS A 38 -17.47 -7.33 7.40
CA HIS A 38 -16.18 -6.70 7.77
C HIS A 38 -15.08 -6.98 6.72
N ALA A 39 -15.01 -8.19 6.18
CA ALA A 39 -14.03 -8.54 5.15
C ALA A 39 -14.24 -7.73 3.87
N TRP A 40 -15.50 -7.47 3.48
CA TRP A 40 -15.82 -6.57 2.37
C TRP A 40 -15.38 -5.12 2.61
N LEU A 41 -15.52 -4.63 3.85
CA LEU A 41 -15.04 -3.30 4.22
C LEU A 41 -13.51 -3.21 4.17
N LEU A 42 -12.81 -4.22 4.70
CA LEU A 42 -11.35 -4.30 4.65
C LEU A 42 -10.84 -4.50 3.21
N PHE A 43 -11.55 -5.27 2.39
CA PHE A 43 -11.28 -5.43 0.97
C PHE A 43 -11.39 -4.10 0.22
N ALA A 44 -12.48 -3.34 0.42
CA ALA A 44 -12.64 -2.01 -0.15
C ALA A 44 -11.53 -1.05 0.33
N THR A 45 -11.16 -1.15 1.61
CA THR A 45 -10.07 -0.35 2.20
C THR A 45 -8.73 -0.66 1.50
N SER A 46 -8.37 -1.95 1.37
CA SER A 46 -7.17 -2.39 0.68
C SER A 46 -7.16 -1.96 -0.79
N PHE A 47 -8.31 -2.02 -1.47
CA PHE A 47 -8.45 -1.62 -2.87
C PHE A 47 -8.18 -0.12 -3.06
N LEU A 48 -8.79 0.72 -2.24
CA LEU A 48 -8.60 2.18 -2.29
C LEU A 48 -7.16 2.58 -1.98
N LEU A 49 -6.55 1.96 -0.96
CA LEU A 49 -5.14 2.19 -0.63
C LEU A 49 -4.25 1.74 -1.78
N MET A 50 -4.48 0.55 -2.35
CA MET A 50 -3.70 0.07 -3.49
C MET A 50 -3.78 1.04 -4.66
N LEU A 51 -4.98 1.47 -5.07
CA LEU A 51 -5.14 2.42 -6.18
C LEU A 51 -4.37 3.72 -5.92
N ARG A 52 -4.50 4.27 -4.71
CA ARG A 52 -3.84 5.52 -4.33
C ARG A 52 -2.32 5.39 -4.29
N PHE A 53 -1.82 4.33 -3.67
CA PHE A 53 -0.39 4.07 -3.57
C PHE A 53 0.21 3.73 -4.93
N TRP A 54 -0.45 2.93 -5.75
CA TRP A 54 0.00 2.60 -7.10
C TRP A 54 0.10 3.85 -7.98
N TRP A 55 -0.92 4.71 -7.98
CA TRP A 55 -0.89 5.97 -8.73
C TRP A 55 0.31 6.83 -8.29
N ARG A 56 0.48 7.00 -6.98
CA ARG A 56 1.57 7.80 -6.42
C ARG A 56 2.94 7.19 -6.67
N TYR A 57 3.01 5.87 -6.66
CA TYR A 57 4.21 5.10 -6.90
C TYR A 57 4.68 5.27 -8.35
N ASN A 58 3.77 5.20 -9.31
CA ASN A 58 4.08 5.49 -10.72
C ASN A 58 4.60 6.92 -10.91
N GLU A 59 3.90 7.89 -10.34
CA GLU A 59 4.30 9.31 -10.42
C GLU A 59 5.68 9.54 -9.81
N LEU A 60 5.97 8.99 -8.63
CA LEU A 60 7.22 9.27 -7.92
C LEU A 60 8.37 8.42 -8.39
N PHE A 61 8.18 7.12 -8.49
CA PHE A 61 9.29 6.18 -8.66
C PHE A 61 9.45 5.73 -10.10
N VAL A 62 8.39 5.56 -10.89
CA VAL A 62 8.56 5.19 -12.30
C VAL A 62 8.98 6.40 -13.14
N GLN A 63 8.32 7.54 -12.95
CA GLN A 63 8.55 8.72 -13.77
C GLN A 63 9.74 9.58 -13.30
N ASN A 64 9.89 9.76 -11.98
CA ASN A 64 10.83 10.75 -11.44
C ASN A 64 12.03 10.15 -10.68
N SER A 65 11.88 8.99 -10.03
CA SER A 65 12.88 8.37 -9.14
C SER A 65 12.99 6.85 -9.33
N PRO A 66 13.39 6.40 -10.54
CA PRO A 66 13.45 4.97 -10.86
C PRO A 66 14.40 4.23 -9.93
N SER A 67 14.11 2.95 -9.70
CA SER A 67 14.91 2.07 -8.87
C SER A 67 16.29 1.92 -9.51
N ARG A 68 17.31 2.54 -8.90
CA ARG A 68 18.70 2.54 -9.40
C ARG A 68 19.59 1.51 -8.72
N SER A 69 19.08 0.83 -7.69
CA SER A 69 19.81 -0.19 -6.93
C SER A 69 18.88 -1.32 -6.51
N PHE A 70 19.50 -2.45 -6.15
CA PHE A 70 18.80 -3.60 -5.58
C PHE A 70 17.91 -3.22 -4.38
N TRP A 71 18.43 -2.40 -3.46
CA TRP A 71 17.67 -1.97 -2.28
C TRP A 71 16.41 -1.18 -2.63
N HIS A 72 16.46 -0.29 -3.64
CA HIS A 72 15.26 0.41 -4.09
C HIS A 72 14.22 -0.60 -4.59
N PHE A 73 14.64 -1.50 -5.48
CA PHE A 73 13.79 -2.55 -6.04
C PHE A 73 13.20 -3.48 -4.95
N MET A 74 13.99 -3.84 -3.95
CA MET A 74 13.54 -4.73 -2.88
C MET A 74 12.42 -4.09 -2.07
N PHE A 75 12.52 -2.81 -1.70
CA PHE A 75 11.45 -2.12 -0.97
C PHE A 75 10.22 -1.81 -1.83
N ASP A 76 10.44 -1.60 -3.13
CA ASP A 76 9.35 -1.52 -4.11
C ASP A 76 8.56 -2.84 -4.16
N PHE A 77 9.27 -3.97 -4.24
CA PHE A 77 8.69 -5.31 -4.20
C PHE A 77 8.01 -5.63 -2.86
N LEU A 78 8.62 -5.28 -1.74
CA LEU A 78 8.04 -5.53 -0.41
C LEU A 78 6.73 -4.76 -0.21
N THR A 79 6.68 -3.50 -0.65
CA THR A 79 5.46 -2.68 -0.57
C THR A 79 4.32 -3.33 -1.37
N ALA A 80 4.62 -3.79 -2.58
CA ALA A 80 3.72 -4.53 -3.45
C ALA A 80 3.24 -5.85 -2.82
N PHE A 81 4.19 -6.66 -2.36
CA PHE A 81 3.95 -7.98 -1.77
C PHE A 81 3.06 -7.91 -0.53
N PHE A 82 3.38 -7.02 0.41
CA PHE A 82 2.57 -6.84 1.61
C PHE A 82 1.20 -6.21 1.32
N GLY A 83 1.11 -5.34 0.31
CA GLY A 83 -0.18 -4.83 -0.18
C GLY A 83 -1.09 -5.96 -0.69
N ILE A 84 -0.52 -6.92 -1.44
CA ILE A 84 -1.25 -8.11 -1.90
C ILE A 84 -1.64 -9.02 -0.73
N LEU A 85 -0.73 -9.29 0.19
CA LEU A 85 -1.02 -10.10 1.37
C LEU A 85 -2.17 -9.53 2.20
N ALA A 86 -2.22 -8.20 2.36
CA ALA A 86 -3.33 -7.55 3.05
C ALA A 86 -4.67 -7.89 2.40
N VAL A 87 -4.76 -7.97 1.06
CA VAL A 87 -6.01 -8.35 0.36
C VAL A 87 -6.39 -9.81 0.61
N LEU A 88 -5.42 -10.71 0.60
CA LEU A 88 -5.67 -12.13 0.83
C LEU A 88 -6.08 -12.45 2.28
N LEU A 89 -5.70 -11.58 3.21
CA LEU A 89 -5.89 -11.76 4.65
C LEU A 89 -7.03 -10.91 5.22
N VAL A 90 -7.94 -10.38 4.40
CA VAL A 90 -9.06 -9.52 4.85
C VAL A 90 -10.03 -10.19 5.83
N ASN A 91 -10.07 -11.52 5.93
CA ASN A 91 -10.90 -12.21 6.93
C ASN A 91 -10.26 -12.23 8.32
N ASP A 92 -8.96 -11.95 8.43
CA ASP A 92 -8.23 -11.84 9.68
C ASP A 92 -7.73 -10.40 9.82
N ILE A 93 -8.46 -9.61 10.60
CA ILE A 93 -8.16 -8.18 10.77
C ILE A 93 -6.76 -7.93 11.36
N GLN A 94 -6.21 -8.86 12.15
CA GLN A 94 -4.85 -8.72 12.71
C GLN A 94 -3.81 -8.93 11.63
N ALA A 95 -3.93 -10.03 10.88
CA ALA A 95 -3.01 -10.34 9.79
C ALA A 95 -3.09 -9.31 8.66
N TRP A 96 -4.30 -8.82 8.37
CA TRP A 96 -4.55 -7.69 7.47
C TRP A 96 -3.82 -6.42 7.93
N ALA A 97 -3.98 -6.03 9.20
CA ALA A 97 -3.36 -4.83 9.75
C ALA A 97 -1.83 -4.93 9.75
N LEU A 98 -1.27 -6.07 10.16
CA LEU A 98 0.18 -6.32 10.13
C LEU A 98 0.76 -6.24 8.71
N SER A 99 0.08 -6.85 7.74
CA SER A 99 0.47 -6.78 6.33
C SER A 99 0.43 -5.34 5.83
N GLY A 100 -0.62 -4.59 6.17
CA GLY A 100 -0.71 -3.17 5.86
C GLY A 100 0.43 -2.34 6.49
N ILE A 101 0.76 -2.57 7.77
CA ILE A 101 1.88 -1.89 8.45
C ILE A 101 3.20 -2.19 7.74
N ALA A 102 3.46 -3.46 7.41
CA ALA A 102 4.67 -3.86 6.69
C ALA A 102 4.78 -3.19 5.31
N ALA A 103 3.67 -3.04 4.59
CA ALA A 103 3.63 -2.29 3.34
C ALA A 103 3.96 -0.81 3.54
N MET A 104 3.38 -0.17 4.57
CA MET A 104 3.63 1.25 4.87
C MET A 104 5.09 1.51 5.28
N LEU A 105 5.66 0.64 6.11
CA LEU A 105 7.07 0.74 6.52
C LEU A 105 8.02 0.54 5.33
N SER A 106 7.73 -0.41 4.45
CA SER A 106 8.51 -0.62 3.22
C SER A 106 8.46 0.61 2.31
N SER A 107 7.29 1.22 2.14
CA SER A 107 7.10 2.47 1.40
C SER A 107 7.85 3.64 2.05
N LEU A 108 7.87 3.71 3.39
CA LEU A 108 8.57 4.76 4.13
C LEU A 108 10.08 4.69 3.91
N VAL A 109 10.67 3.49 4.03
CA VAL A 109 12.09 3.26 3.76
C VAL A 109 12.41 3.61 2.31
N ARG A 110 11.55 3.19 1.37
CA ARG A 110 11.71 3.52 -0.05
C ARG A 110 11.72 5.02 -0.31
N CYS A 111 10.83 5.78 0.33
CA CYS A 111 10.79 7.23 0.23
C CYS A 111 12.05 7.87 0.82
N GLY A 112 12.54 7.37 1.96
CA GLY A 112 13.73 7.86 2.63
C GLY A 112 14.99 7.71 1.77
N MET A 113 15.12 6.59 1.07
CA MET A 113 16.24 6.35 0.15
C MET A 113 16.26 7.34 -1.04
N SER A 114 15.10 7.82 -1.49
CA SER A 114 14.97 8.79 -2.59
C SER A 114 15.07 10.27 -2.18
N TRP A 115 15.27 10.60 -0.89
CA TRP A 115 15.24 12.01 -0.43
C TRP A 115 16.32 12.92 -1.00
N LYS A 116 17.38 12.36 -1.58
CA LYS A 116 18.46 13.12 -2.22
C LYS A 116 18.00 13.81 -3.51
N GLU A 117 16.84 13.44 -4.06
CA GLU A 117 16.31 14.02 -5.29
C GLU A 117 15.47 15.27 -5.01
N ALA A 118 16.07 16.45 -5.20
CA ALA A 118 15.46 17.74 -4.91
C ALA A 118 14.13 17.98 -5.65
N LYS A 119 14.01 17.46 -6.89
CA LYS A 119 12.85 17.67 -7.77
C LYS A 119 11.53 17.11 -7.20
N ILE A 120 11.60 16.01 -6.44
CA ILE A 120 10.43 15.32 -5.88
C ILE A 120 10.39 15.30 -4.35
N ARG A 121 11.34 15.95 -3.69
CA ARG A 121 11.50 15.92 -2.23
C ARG A 121 10.22 16.29 -1.48
N LYS A 122 9.47 17.29 -1.97
CA LYS A 122 8.19 17.72 -1.37
C LYS A 122 7.15 16.60 -1.46
N GLN A 123 7.01 15.97 -2.61
CA GLN A 123 6.05 14.90 -2.84
C GLN A 123 6.43 13.61 -2.09
N LEU A 124 7.72 13.26 -2.04
CA LEU A 124 8.26 12.15 -1.24
C LEU A 124 7.96 12.33 0.25
N ARG A 125 8.16 13.53 0.80
CA ARG A 125 7.83 13.84 2.19
C ARG A 125 6.33 13.68 2.45
N ALA A 126 5.47 14.16 1.56
CA ALA A 126 4.03 13.99 1.69
C ALA A 126 3.62 12.51 1.68
N THR A 127 4.19 11.70 0.78
CA THR A 127 3.94 10.25 0.73
C THR A 127 4.46 9.54 1.98
N ALA A 128 5.64 9.92 2.48
CA ALA A 128 6.20 9.38 3.72
C ALA A 128 5.31 9.70 4.93
N ILE A 129 4.82 10.94 5.04
CA ILE A 129 3.86 11.33 6.09
C ILE A 129 2.58 10.50 5.98
N GLY A 130 2.04 10.35 4.77
CA GLY A 130 0.86 9.51 4.53
C GLY A 130 1.09 8.06 4.96
N ALA A 131 2.23 7.47 4.63
CA ALA A 131 2.60 6.11 5.04
C ALA A 131 2.71 5.98 6.56
N VAL A 132 3.30 6.97 7.25
CA VAL A 132 3.39 7.00 8.72
C VAL A 132 2.00 7.09 9.36
N VAL A 133 1.16 8.02 8.89
CA VAL A 133 -0.21 8.17 9.40
C VAL A 133 -1.00 6.89 9.21
N MET A 134 -0.91 6.26 8.03
CA MET A 134 -1.58 4.99 7.77
C MET A 134 -1.03 3.83 8.62
N ALA A 135 0.28 3.78 8.85
CA ALA A 135 0.87 2.79 9.75
C ALA A 135 0.36 2.95 11.18
N ILE A 136 0.19 4.19 11.66
CA ILE A 136 -0.39 4.46 12.99
C ILE A 136 -1.85 3.99 13.04
N VAL A 137 -2.66 4.34 12.04
CA VAL A 137 -4.06 3.89 11.98
C VAL A 137 -4.16 2.38 11.99
N LEU A 138 -3.35 1.68 11.19
CA LEU A 138 -3.32 0.22 11.17
C LEU A 138 -2.77 -0.38 12.47
N GLY A 139 -1.81 0.29 13.12
CA GLY A 139 -1.31 -0.08 14.44
C GLY A 139 -2.38 0.01 15.52
N ILE A 140 -3.22 1.05 15.48
CA ILE A 140 -4.41 1.18 16.33
C ILE A 140 -5.37 0.03 16.05
N VAL A 141 -5.69 -0.26 14.79
CA VAL A 141 -6.56 -1.39 14.43
C VAL A 141 -6.03 -2.71 14.97
N TYR A 142 -4.73 -2.96 14.83
CA TYR A 142 -4.07 -4.15 15.37
C TYR A 142 -4.17 -4.23 16.90
N ALA A 143 -3.88 -3.14 17.62
CA ALA A 143 -3.93 -3.10 19.07
C ALA A 143 -5.34 -3.33 19.63
N PHE A 144 -6.36 -2.81 18.94
CA PHE A 144 -7.75 -2.88 19.39
C PHE A 144 -8.53 -4.07 18.81
N SER A 145 -7.95 -4.85 17.90
CA SER A 145 -8.65 -5.95 17.21
C SER A 145 -9.17 -7.03 18.15
N ALA A 146 -8.51 -7.25 19.29
CA ALA A 146 -8.89 -8.26 20.26
C ALA A 146 -10.04 -7.81 21.18
N SER A 147 -10.26 -6.49 21.31
CA SER A 147 -11.20 -5.91 22.27
C SER A 147 -12.43 -5.27 21.63
N TYR A 148 -12.42 -5.05 20.32
CA TYR A 148 -13.49 -4.40 19.59
C TYR A 148 -14.01 -5.27 18.45
N SER A 149 -15.28 -5.07 18.08
CA SER A 149 -15.89 -5.76 16.94
C SER A 149 -15.11 -5.45 15.64
N ALA A 150 -14.72 -6.51 14.92
CA ALA A 150 -14.03 -6.41 13.63
C ALA A 150 -14.79 -5.53 12.62
N THR A 151 -16.13 -5.56 12.65
CA THR A 151 -16.97 -4.70 11.80
C THR A 151 -16.82 -3.23 12.11
N ASN A 152 -16.75 -2.85 13.39
CA ASN A 152 -16.62 -1.44 13.80
C ASN A 152 -15.23 -0.90 13.43
N LEU A 153 -14.19 -1.70 13.67
CA LEU A 153 -12.81 -1.34 13.28
C LEU A 153 -12.67 -1.23 11.76
N ALA A 154 -13.21 -2.18 11.00
CA ALA A 154 -13.17 -2.15 9.54
C ALA A 154 -13.93 -0.94 8.97
N THR A 155 -15.11 -0.61 9.52
CA THR A 155 -15.90 0.55 9.10
C THR A 155 -15.17 1.85 9.39
N GLY A 156 -14.67 2.02 10.62
CA GLY A 156 -13.92 3.21 11.01
C GLY A 156 -12.67 3.39 10.15
N THR A 157 -11.96 2.31 9.86
CA THR A 157 -10.77 2.36 9.01
C THR A 157 -11.10 2.72 7.57
N LEU A 158 -12.16 2.15 7.00
CA LEU A 158 -12.63 2.51 5.66
C LEU A 158 -12.96 4.01 5.57
N ILE A 159 -13.68 4.55 6.56
CA ILE A 159 -14.02 5.99 6.60
C ILE A 159 -12.74 6.84 6.60
N LEU A 160 -11.78 6.52 7.46
CA LEU A 160 -10.50 7.24 7.52
C LEU A 160 -9.73 7.15 6.20
N VAL A 161 -9.72 5.97 5.57
CA VAL A 161 -9.06 5.77 4.27
C VAL A 161 -9.76 6.54 3.16
N VAL A 162 -11.09 6.56 3.13
CA VAL A 162 -11.84 7.37 2.15
C VAL A 162 -11.50 8.85 2.31
N ILE A 163 -11.50 9.38 3.54
CA ILE A 163 -11.11 10.76 3.83
C ILE A 163 -9.67 11.02 3.34
N PHE A 164 -8.74 10.11 3.66
CA PHE A 164 -7.34 10.22 3.25
C PHE A 164 -7.19 10.23 1.72
N VAL A 165 -7.85 9.30 1.01
CA VAL A 165 -7.80 9.21 -0.46
C VAL A 165 -8.40 10.46 -1.09
N VAL A 166 -9.59 10.91 -0.65
CA VAL A 166 -10.25 12.11 -1.19
C VAL A 166 -9.40 13.36 -0.96
N TYR A 167 -8.88 13.55 0.25
CA TYR A 167 -8.06 14.72 0.58
C TYR A 167 -6.74 14.73 -0.19
N SER A 168 -6.11 13.56 -0.34
CA SER A 168 -4.84 13.43 -1.03
C SER A 168 -4.94 13.43 -2.56
N SER A 169 -6.13 13.27 -3.15
CA SER A 169 -6.36 13.38 -4.59
C SER A 169 -6.68 14.80 -5.06
N ARG A 170 -6.97 15.74 -4.14
CA ARG A 170 -7.27 17.15 -4.47
C ARG A 170 -6.03 18.05 -4.49
N LYS A 171 -4.83 17.54 -4.15
CA LYS A 171 -3.55 18.26 -4.09
C LYS A 171 -2.51 17.58 -4.95
#